data_AF-A0A842UM65-F1
#
_entry.id   AF-A0A842UM65-F1
#
_cell.length_a   1.000
_cell.length_b   1.000
_cell.length_c   1.000
_cell.angle_alpha   90.00
_cell.angle_beta   90.00
_cell.angle_gamma   90.00
#
_symmetry.space_group_name_H-M   'P 1'
#
loop_
_entity.id
_entity.type
_entity.pdbx_description
1 polymer ?
#
loop_
_entity_poly.entity_id
_entity_poly.type
_entity_poly.pdbx_seq_one_letter_code
_entity_poly.pdbx_strand_id
1 'polypeptide(L)'
;VIGREEGKVVVRLPSKRVVSFNPDCRATIGIISGGGRRDKPFVKGGKKHIALKARGKLHPKVSGVAMNAKDHPYGGTHRRTKGRPSTTSRHVPPGRKVGLISAKKTGKGK
;
A
#
# COMPACT_ATOMS: atom_id res chain seq x y z
N VAL A 1 -20.45 -0.02 14.59
CA VAL A 1 -19.99 0.18 15.99
C VAL A 1 -20.06 -1.18 16.67
N ILE A 2 -19.07 -1.55 17.49
CA ILE A 2 -19.07 -2.86 18.18
C ILE A 2 -19.71 -2.72 19.56
N GLY A 3 -19.36 -1.66 20.29
CA GLY A 3 -19.88 -1.41 21.63
C GLY A 3 -19.53 -0.01 22.11
N ARG A 4 -20.22 0.42 23.16
CA ARG A 4 -19.96 1.67 23.88
C ARG A 4 -19.64 1.31 25.32
N GLU A 5 -18.48 1.76 25.77
CA GLU A 5 -18.01 1.65 27.16
C GLU A 5 -17.93 3.06 27.75
N GLU A 6 -17.80 3.18 29.08
CA GLU A 6 -17.75 4.47 29.76
C GLU A 6 -16.58 5.33 29.22
N GLY A 7 -16.94 6.41 28.52
CA GLY A 7 -15.99 7.34 27.90
C GLY A 7 -15.35 6.89 26.58
N LYS A 8 -15.68 5.72 26.02
CA LYS A 8 -15.09 5.22 24.75
C LYS A 8 -16.08 4.48 23.87
N VAL A 9 -15.99 4.70 22.55
CA VAL A 9 -16.76 3.96 21.54
C VAL A 9 -15.81 3.09 20.73
N VAL A 10 -16.12 1.79 20.65
CA VAL A 10 -15.29 0.81 19.93
C VAL A 10 -15.85 0.59 18.53
N VAL A 11 -15.02 0.81 17.51
CA VAL A 11 -15.41 0.70 16.10
C VAL A 11 -14.47 -0.24 15.35
N ARG A 12 -15.06 -1.12 14.53
CA ARG A 12 -14.32 -1.95 13.58
C ARG A 12 -14.07 -1.16 12.29
N LEU A 13 -12.82 -0.95 11.94
CA LEU A 13 -12.44 -0.30 10.68
C LEU A 13 -12.60 -1.26 9.47
N PRO A 14 -12.66 -0.74 8.22
CA PRO A 14 -12.64 -1.58 7.01
C PRO A 14 -11.40 -2.47 6.90
N SER A 15 -10.29 -2.11 7.58
CA SER A 15 -9.09 -2.93 7.72
C SER A 15 -9.24 -4.09 8.71
N LYS A 16 -10.44 -4.31 9.26
CA LYS A 16 -10.79 -5.26 10.33
C LYS A 16 -10.18 -4.97 11.69
N ARG A 17 -9.32 -3.95 11.82
CA ARG A 17 -8.76 -3.51 13.10
C ARG A 17 -9.86 -2.88 13.96
N VAL A 18 -9.86 -3.22 15.24
CA VAL A 18 -10.74 -2.63 16.26
C VAL A 18 -10.01 -1.44 16.87
N VAL A 19 -10.64 -0.27 16.89
CA VAL A 19 -10.08 0.98 17.41
C VAL A 19 -11.12 1.66 18.30
N SER A 20 -10.65 2.23 19.41
CA SER A 20 -11.47 3.05 20.31
C SER A 20 -11.42 4.52 19.91
N PHE A 21 -12.57 5.20 20.01
CA PHE A 21 -12.76 6.61 19.73
C PHE A 21 -13.41 7.30 20.92
N ASN A 22 -13.25 8.63 21.00
CA ASN A 22 -14.02 9.46 21.92
C ASN A 22 -15.51 9.44 21.47
N PRO A 23 -16.49 9.28 22.38
CA PRO A 23 -17.91 9.42 22.10
C PRO A 23 -18.32 10.70 21.35
N ASP A 24 -17.57 11.80 21.51
CA ASP A 24 -17.86 13.08 20.86
C ASP A 24 -17.45 13.12 19.37
N CYS A 25 -16.74 12.10 18.89
CA CYS A 25 -16.37 12.01 17.48
C CYS A 25 -17.61 11.82 16.59
N ARG A 26 -17.84 12.78 15.68
CA ARG A 26 -18.94 12.72 14.71
C ARG A 26 -18.69 11.66 13.63
N ALA A 27 -19.75 10.99 13.22
CA ALA A 27 -19.76 10.04 12.11
C ALA A 27 -21.07 10.13 11.32
N THR A 28 -21.04 9.72 10.05
CA THR A 28 -22.24 9.60 9.21
C THR A 28 -22.74 8.16 9.22
N ILE A 29 -24.06 7.99 9.31
CA ILE A 29 -24.70 6.67 9.27
C ILE A 29 -24.69 6.16 7.81
N GLY A 30 -24.30 4.91 7.62
CA GLY A 30 -24.36 4.22 6.33
C GLY A 30 -23.00 3.86 5.74
N ILE A 31 -23.00 3.52 4.46
CA ILE A 31 -21.83 3.10 3.68
C ILE A 31 -21.54 4.17 2.64
N ILE A 32 -20.27 4.38 2.32
CA ILE A 32 -19.85 5.30 1.26
C ILE A 32 -20.40 4.82 -0.09
N SER A 33 -20.91 5.74 -0.91
CA SER A 33 -21.41 5.45 -2.25
C SER A 33 -20.30 5.06 -3.23
N GLY A 34 -20.67 4.48 -4.38
CA GLY A 34 -19.70 4.07 -5.41
C GLY A 34 -18.90 2.81 -5.06
N GLY A 35 -19.50 1.91 -4.27
CA GLY A 35 -19.01 0.54 -4.07
C GLY A 35 -18.80 -0.19 -5.40
N GLY A 36 -17.90 -1.16 -5.43
CA GLY A 36 -17.62 -1.97 -6.63
C GLY A 36 -16.84 -1.28 -7.76
N ARG A 37 -16.43 -0.01 -7.61
CA ARG A 37 -15.60 0.68 -8.62
C ARG A 37 -14.33 -0.07 -9.03
N ARG A 38 -13.78 -0.91 -8.14
CA ARG A 38 -12.55 -1.68 -8.37
C ARG A 38 -12.78 -3.00 -9.12
N ASP A 39 -14.03 -3.43 -9.25
CA ASP A 39 -14.37 -4.72 -9.86
C ASP A 39 -14.19 -4.66 -11.38
N LYS A 40 -14.46 -3.49 -11.97
CA LYS A 40 -14.18 -3.23 -13.39
C LYS A 40 -12.68 -3.01 -13.62
N PRO A 41 -12.00 -3.82 -14.44
CA PRO A 41 -10.60 -3.61 -14.75
C PRO A 41 -10.40 -2.39 -15.66
N PHE A 42 -9.20 -1.79 -15.62
CA PHE A 42 -8.87 -0.65 -16.48
C PHE A 42 -8.69 -1.02 -17.95
N VAL A 43 -8.35 -2.27 -18.26
CA VAL A 43 -8.09 -2.84 -19.60
C VAL A 43 -6.90 -2.21 -20.35
N LYS A 44 -6.86 -0.88 -20.50
CA LYS A 44 -5.83 -0.13 -21.25
C LYS A 44 -4.97 0.75 -20.35
N GLY A 45 -3.71 0.94 -20.74
CA GLY A 45 -2.76 1.83 -20.04
C GLY A 45 -3.21 3.29 -19.99
N GLY A 46 -3.81 3.82 -21.06
CA GLY A 46 -4.29 5.22 -21.11
C GLY A 46 -5.35 5.55 -20.05
N LYS A 47 -6.29 4.63 -19.79
CA LYS A 47 -7.29 4.79 -18.72
C LYS A 47 -6.63 4.85 -17.34
N LYS A 48 -5.57 4.06 -17.12
CA LYS A 48 -4.79 4.07 -15.88
C LYS A 48 -3.97 5.36 -15.72
N HIS A 49 -3.42 5.89 -16.82
CA HIS A 49 -2.72 7.17 -16.84
C HIS A 49 -3.62 8.32 -16.38
N ILE A 50 -4.83 8.45 -16.96
CA ILE A 50 -5.80 9.48 -16.57
C ILE A 50 -6.15 9.37 -15.08
N ALA A 51 -6.45 8.16 -14.61
CA ALA A 51 -6.83 7.92 -13.21
C ALA A 51 -5.72 8.23 -12.19
N LEU A 52 -4.44 8.08 -12.58
CA LEU A 52 -3.29 8.38 -11.72
C LEU A 52 -2.83 9.84 -11.83
N LYS A 53 -2.97 10.47 -13.00
CA LYS A 53 -2.71 11.90 -13.21
C LYS A 53 -3.61 12.74 -12.30
N ALA A 54 -4.90 12.42 -12.21
CA ALA A 54 -5.85 13.08 -11.31
C ALA A 54 -5.48 12.96 -9.81
N ARG A 55 -4.56 12.08 -9.44
CA ARG A 55 -4.09 11.87 -8.06
C ARG A 55 -2.66 12.37 -7.82
N GLY A 56 -2.03 13.01 -8.81
CA GLY A 56 -0.63 13.43 -8.72
C GLY A 56 0.35 12.25 -8.56
N LYS A 57 0.00 11.06 -9.04
CA LYS A 57 0.84 9.86 -8.88
C LYS A 57 1.68 9.61 -10.12
N LEU A 58 2.98 9.38 -9.92
CA LEU A 58 3.91 8.99 -10.99
C LEU A 58 3.45 7.68 -11.66
N HIS A 59 3.26 7.76 -12.99
CA HIS A 59 2.91 6.65 -13.87
C HIS A 59 3.41 6.92 -15.29
N PRO A 60 3.99 5.95 -16.01
CA PRO A 60 4.28 4.55 -15.62
C PRO A 60 5.38 4.43 -14.55
N LYS A 61 5.51 3.25 -13.94
CA LYS A 61 6.57 2.96 -12.96
C LYS A 61 7.55 1.95 -13.55
N VAL A 62 8.84 2.28 -13.55
CA VAL A 62 9.92 1.37 -13.96
C VAL A 62 10.30 0.48 -12.77
N SER A 63 10.59 -0.80 -13.03
CA SER A 63 11.03 -1.73 -11.98
C SER A 63 12.49 -1.44 -11.60
N GLY A 64 12.80 -1.44 -10.30
CA GLY A 64 14.17 -1.16 -9.82
C GLY A 64 15.23 -2.15 -10.30
N VAL A 65 14.83 -3.35 -10.72
CA VAL A 65 15.73 -4.36 -11.31
C VAL A 65 16.11 -4.01 -12.76
N ALA A 66 15.29 -3.22 -13.45
CA ALA A 66 15.57 -2.74 -14.79
C ALA A 66 16.39 -1.43 -14.81
N MET A 67 16.75 -0.90 -13.64
CA MET A 67 17.55 0.32 -13.50
C MET A 67 19.04 -0.02 -13.40
N ASN A 68 19.89 0.99 -13.56
CA ASN A 68 21.33 0.86 -13.34
C ASN A 68 21.65 0.73 -11.83
N ALA A 69 22.84 0.22 -11.50
CA ALA A 69 23.29 0.08 -10.11
C ALA A 69 23.29 1.40 -9.33
N LYS A 70 23.53 2.53 -10.03
CA LYS A 70 23.51 3.88 -9.46
C LYS A 70 22.12 4.29 -8.96
N ASP A 71 21.08 3.93 -9.69
CA ASP A 71 19.74 4.48 -9.50
C ASP A 71 18.89 3.65 -8.52
N HIS A 72 19.17 2.36 -8.38
CA HIS A 72 18.40 1.48 -7.51
C HIS A 72 19.25 0.39 -6.86
N PRO A 73 19.04 0.05 -5.56
CA PRO A 73 19.74 -1.05 -4.88
C PRO A 73 19.59 -2.46 -5.48
N TYR A 74 18.75 -2.63 -6.50
CA TYR A 74 18.52 -3.90 -7.20
C TYR A 74 18.95 -3.83 -8.67
N GLY A 75 19.48 -2.70 -9.12
CA GLY A 75 19.88 -2.47 -10.50
C GLY A 75 21.29 -2.95 -10.81
N GLY A 76 21.62 -2.98 -12.10
CA GLY A 76 22.98 -3.24 -12.59
C GLY A 76 23.40 -4.71 -12.72
N THR A 77 22.47 -5.67 -12.59
CA THR A 77 22.74 -7.09 -12.85
C THR A 77 22.60 -7.43 -14.34
N HIS A 78 23.51 -8.27 -14.87
CA HIS A 78 23.49 -8.70 -16.29
C HIS A 78 22.15 -9.34 -16.68
N ARG A 79 21.61 -10.18 -15.80
CA ARG A 79 20.23 -10.68 -15.89
C ARG A 79 19.37 -9.89 -14.92
N ARG A 80 18.12 -9.62 -15.29
CA ARG A 80 17.12 -8.94 -14.44
C ARG A 80 16.72 -9.79 -13.22
N THR A 81 17.61 -9.91 -12.26
CA THR A 81 17.45 -10.60 -10.98
C THR A 81 17.84 -9.67 -9.84
N LYS A 82 17.23 -9.88 -8.67
CA LYS A 82 17.62 -9.15 -7.45
C LYS A 82 18.90 -9.79 -6.90
N GLY A 83 20.00 -9.05 -6.88
CA GLY A 83 21.27 -9.53 -6.30
C GLY A 83 21.28 -9.56 -4.76
N ARG A 84 20.19 -9.16 -4.10
CA ARG A 84 20.06 -9.10 -2.64
C ARG A 84 18.66 -9.57 -2.21
N PRO A 85 18.51 -10.08 -0.98
CA PRO A 85 17.20 -10.38 -0.42
C PRO A 85 16.27 -9.18 -0.50
N SER A 86 15.00 -9.43 -0.82
CA SER A 86 14.03 -8.33 -0.97
C SER A 86 13.49 -7.81 0.37
N THR A 87 13.76 -8.51 1.47
CA THR A 87 13.35 -8.15 2.83
C THR A 87 14.34 -7.18 3.45
N THR A 88 13.83 -6.03 3.89
CA THR A 88 14.68 -4.93 4.37
C THR A 88 14.25 -4.51 5.78
N SER A 89 15.22 -4.26 6.67
CA SER A 89 14.94 -3.80 8.04
C SER A 89 14.24 -2.43 8.06
N ARG A 90 13.44 -2.17 9.11
CA ARG A 90 12.79 -0.86 9.32
C ARG A 90 13.80 0.26 9.59
N HIS A 91 14.96 -0.08 10.15
CA HIS A 91 15.99 0.86 10.61
C HIS A 91 16.99 1.28 9.53
N VAL A 92 16.90 0.73 8.31
CA VAL A 92 17.80 1.16 7.22
C VAL A 92 17.54 2.62 6.82
N PRO A 93 18.55 3.34 6.32
CA PRO A 93 18.38 4.72 5.87
C PRO A 93 17.50 4.85 4.62
N PRO A 94 16.99 6.06 4.33
CA PRO A 94 16.35 6.35 3.04
C PRO A 94 17.28 6.02 1.87
N GLY A 95 16.74 5.61 0.73
CA GLY A 95 17.50 5.10 -0.41
C GLY A 95 17.78 3.59 -0.32
N ARG A 96 18.24 3.08 0.82
CA ARG A 96 18.41 1.62 1.05
C ARG A 96 17.09 0.91 1.40
N LYS A 97 16.10 1.64 1.90
CA LYS A 97 14.77 1.13 2.31
C LYS A 97 13.86 0.78 1.12
N VAL A 98 14.17 -0.29 0.40
CA VAL A 98 13.42 -0.74 -0.79
C VAL A 98 12.99 -2.21 -0.68
N GLY A 99 11.99 -2.61 -1.49
CA GLY A 99 11.45 -3.96 -1.48
C GLY A 99 10.40 -4.19 -0.38
N LEU A 100 10.44 -5.35 0.26
CA LEU A 100 9.55 -5.76 1.34
C LEU A 100 10.07 -5.22 2.67
N ILE A 101 9.56 -4.06 3.08
CA ILE A 101 10.00 -3.37 4.30
C ILE A 101 9.43 -4.09 5.53
N SER A 102 10.31 -4.58 6.41
CA SER A 102 9.97 -5.21 7.69
C SER A 102 8.92 -6.32 7.57
N ALA A 103 9.01 -7.11 6.49
CA ALA A 103 8.02 -8.16 6.23
C ALA A 103 8.09 -9.25 7.30
N LYS A 104 6.93 -9.55 7.92
CA LYS A 104 6.78 -10.66 8.88
C LYS A 104 6.63 -12.02 8.21
N LYS A 105 6.10 -12.04 6.98
CA LYS A 105 5.89 -13.24 6.15
C LYS A 105 6.07 -12.83 4.69
N THR A 106 6.58 -13.74 3.87
CA THR A 106 6.70 -13.58 2.42
C THR A 106 6.05 -14.76 1.70
N GLY A 107 5.69 -14.58 0.43
CA GLY A 107 4.97 -15.60 -0.34
C GLY A 107 3.46 -15.64 -0.02
N LYS A 108 2.75 -16.61 -0.62
CA LYS A 108 1.34 -16.86 -0.27
C LYS A 108 1.31 -17.63 1.05
N GLY A 109 0.49 -17.17 2.00
CA GLY A 109 0.19 -17.97 3.17
C GLY A 109 -0.66 -19.18 2.76
N LYS A 110 -0.30 -20.35 3.28
CA LYS A 110 -1.32 -21.33 3.66
C LYS A 110 -2.17 -20.72 4.77
#